data_AF-A0AAU8RY47-F1
#
_entry.id   AF-A0AAU8RY47-F1
#
_cell.length_a   1.000
_cell.length_b   1.000
_cell.length_c   1.000
_cell.angle_alpha   90.00
_cell.angle_beta   90.00
_cell.angle_gamma   90.00
#
_symmetry.space_group_name_H-M   'P 1'
#
loop_
_entity.id
_entity.type
_entity.pdbx_description
1 polymer ?
#
loop_
_entity_poly.entity_id
_entity_poly.type
_entity_poly.pdbx_seq_one_letter_code
_entity_poly.pdbx_strand_id
1 'polypeptide(L)'
;MVQGFVSHSEKYSIAQIPWRLWHAEAAAYFMKPAYYGALIEGIQKEYFEDVKTSINRTIISKPAFKRHRKFIQKYLEKVCTSEPELKLFIDKLSNSNIAPQKILASRFFSDLGLSLGSLETEAWNKRNDAAHGNNIAEDDVIQHMRDTKILRIILNRILLHLTNGSDFYFDGYTIGYAVRQLSDPIPQDETAD
;
A
#
# COMPACT_ATOMS: atom_id res chain seq x y z
N MET A 1 -1.28 -23.30 3.79
CA MET A 1 -1.80 -22.47 2.67
C MET A 1 -3.29 -22.68 2.37
N VAL A 2 -3.77 -23.85 1.90
CA VAL A 2 -5.19 -24.03 1.51
C VAL A 2 -6.17 -23.71 2.65
N GLN A 3 -5.92 -24.22 3.86
CA GLN A 3 -6.76 -23.91 5.02
C GLN A 3 -6.76 -22.42 5.37
N GLY A 4 -5.61 -21.74 5.25
CA GLY A 4 -5.48 -20.30 5.49
C GLY A 4 -6.17 -19.46 4.40
N PHE A 5 -6.06 -19.88 3.14
CA PHE A 5 -6.74 -19.27 2.01
C PHE A 5 -8.26 -19.40 2.14
N VAL A 6 -8.76 -20.57 2.55
CA VAL A 6 -10.20 -20.81 2.77
C VAL A 6 -10.71 -20.04 3.99
N SER A 7 -10.00 -20.10 5.12
CA SER A 7 -10.40 -19.41 6.36
C SER A 7 -10.35 -17.89 6.27
N HIS A 8 -9.53 -17.36 5.36
CA HIS A 8 -9.46 -15.95 5.06
C HIS A 8 -10.05 -15.63 3.67
N SER A 9 -10.79 -16.52 3.02
CA SER A 9 -11.23 -16.31 1.62
C SER A 9 -12.15 -15.10 1.47
N GLU A 10 -13.09 -14.93 2.39
CA GLU A 10 -13.96 -13.76 2.49
C GLU A 10 -13.26 -12.57 3.18
N LYS A 11 -12.31 -12.87 4.09
CA LYS A 11 -11.56 -11.88 4.85
C LYS A 11 -10.46 -11.26 3.98
N TYR A 12 -10.35 -9.94 3.95
CA TYR A 12 -9.37 -9.27 3.07
C TYR A 12 -9.58 -9.49 1.56
N SER A 13 -10.79 -9.91 1.15
CA SER A 13 -11.14 -10.16 -0.26
C SER A 13 -10.22 -11.16 -0.98
N ILE A 14 -9.64 -12.13 -0.25
CA ILE A 14 -8.67 -13.09 -0.81
C ILE A 14 -9.24 -13.91 -1.98
N ALA A 15 -10.54 -14.24 -1.95
CA ALA A 15 -11.21 -14.93 -3.04
C ALA A 15 -11.15 -14.18 -4.39
N GLN A 16 -11.03 -12.85 -4.37
CA GLN A 16 -10.93 -12.03 -5.59
C GLN A 16 -9.49 -11.90 -6.10
N ILE A 17 -8.51 -12.29 -5.30
CA ILE A 17 -7.08 -12.10 -5.62
C ILE A 17 -6.67 -12.86 -6.88
N PRO A 18 -7.07 -14.12 -7.13
CA PRO A 18 -6.72 -14.80 -8.37
C PRO A 18 -7.17 -14.03 -9.61
N TRP A 19 -8.39 -13.48 -9.59
CA TRP A 19 -8.94 -12.71 -10.71
C TRP A 19 -8.21 -11.39 -10.91
N ARG A 20 -7.97 -10.64 -9.83
CA ARG A 20 -7.23 -9.37 -9.89
C ARG A 20 -5.76 -9.57 -10.28
N LEU A 21 -5.14 -10.66 -9.83
CA LEU A 21 -3.79 -11.05 -10.21
C LEU A 21 -3.72 -11.39 -11.69
N TRP A 22 -4.69 -12.15 -12.22
CA TRP A 22 -4.77 -12.42 -13.65
C TRP A 22 -4.85 -11.12 -14.47
N HIS A 23 -5.66 -10.16 -14.06
CA HIS A 23 -5.71 -8.84 -14.70
C HIS A 23 -4.37 -8.11 -14.65
N ALA A 24 -3.68 -8.12 -13.50
CA ALA A 24 -2.36 -7.51 -13.37
C ALA A 24 -1.32 -8.18 -14.28
N GLU A 25 -1.36 -9.52 -14.40
CA GLU A 25 -0.43 -10.28 -15.25
C GLU A 25 -0.72 -10.09 -16.75
N ALA A 26 -1.98 -9.89 -17.13
CA ALA A 26 -2.40 -9.66 -18.51
C ALA A 26 -2.25 -8.20 -18.98
N ALA A 27 -2.11 -7.25 -18.05
CA ALA A 27 -1.97 -5.83 -18.39
C ALA A 27 -0.68 -5.52 -19.16
N ALA A 28 -0.70 -4.44 -19.94
CA ALA A 28 0.50 -3.93 -20.60
C ALA A 28 1.57 -3.56 -19.56
N TYR A 29 2.85 -3.76 -19.90
CA TYR A 29 3.96 -3.67 -18.94
C TYR A 29 3.96 -2.35 -18.15
N PHE A 30 3.61 -1.23 -18.79
CA PHE A 30 3.57 0.08 -18.16
C PHE A 30 2.45 0.21 -17.11
N MET A 31 1.30 -0.44 -17.29
CA MET A 31 0.18 -0.41 -16.33
C MET A 31 0.28 -1.47 -15.23
N LYS A 32 1.10 -2.51 -15.40
CA LYS A 32 1.20 -3.60 -14.41
C LYS A 32 1.45 -3.11 -12.98
N PRO A 33 2.38 -2.16 -12.72
CA PRO A 33 2.61 -1.63 -11.37
C PRO A 33 1.36 -1.05 -10.72
N ALA A 34 0.52 -0.34 -11.48
CA ALA A 34 -0.70 0.26 -10.95
C ALA A 34 -1.70 -0.81 -10.51
N TYR A 35 -1.82 -1.91 -11.26
CA TYR A 35 -2.70 -3.02 -10.89
C TYR A 35 -2.20 -3.77 -9.65
N TYR A 36 -0.89 -4.04 -9.53
CA TYR A 36 -0.33 -4.62 -8.30
C TYR A 36 -0.50 -3.68 -7.11
N GLY A 37 -0.24 -2.39 -7.31
CA GLY A 37 -0.45 -1.35 -6.31
C GLY A 37 -1.89 -1.36 -5.81
N ALA A 38 -2.87 -1.26 -6.71
CA ALA A 38 -4.30 -1.29 -6.36
C ALA A 38 -4.71 -2.58 -5.63
N LEU A 39 -4.12 -3.73 -5.99
CA LEU A 39 -4.38 -5.00 -5.32
C LEU A 39 -3.85 -4.98 -3.87
N ILE A 40 -2.61 -4.54 -3.66
CA ILE A 40 -2.01 -4.39 -2.32
C ILE A 40 -2.80 -3.38 -1.47
N GLU A 41 -3.17 -2.23 -2.04
CA GLU A 41 -3.98 -1.22 -1.35
C GLU A 41 -5.39 -1.73 -0.99
N GLY A 42 -5.96 -2.57 -1.85
CA GLY A 42 -7.22 -3.27 -1.58
C GLY A 42 -7.10 -4.16 -0.35
N ILE A 43 -6.06 -5.01 -0.28
CA ILE A 43 -5.79 -5.86 0.89
C ILE A 43 -5.60 -5.00 2.14
N GLN A 44 -4.79 -3.95 2.03
CA GLN A 44 -4.52 -3.02 3.13
C GLN A 44 -5.79 -2.36 3.67
N LYS A 45 -6.69 -1.93 2.78
CA LYS A 45 -7.96 -1.30 3.17
C LYS A 45 -8.80 -2.25 4.01
N GLU A 46 -9.00 -3.48 3.53
CA GLU A 46 -9.75 -4.51 4.24
C GLU A 46 -9.06 -4.90 5.55
N TYR A 47 -7.72 -4.95 5.56
CA TYR A 47 -6.94 -5.20 6.77
C TYR A 47 -7.24 -4.16 7.86
N PHE A 48 -7.23 -2.88 7.51
CA PHE A 48 -7.54 -1.80 8.45
C PHE A 48 -9.02 -1.69 8.85
N GLU A 49 -9.92 -2.46 8.22
CA GLU A 49 -11.33 -2.55 8.61
C GLU A 49 -11.59 -3.72 9.58
N ASP A 50 -10.64 -4.66 9.71
CA ASP A 50 -10.73 -5.75 10.69
C ASP A 50 -10.59 -5.21 12.12
N VAL A 51 -11.62 -5.49 12.93
CA VAL A 51 -11.75 -5.11 14.34
C VAL A 51 -10.59 -5.61 15.21
N LYS A 52 -9.92 -6.69 14.80
CA LYS A 52 -8.74 -7.22 15.52
C LYS A 52 -7.47 -6.42 15.27
N THR A 53 -7.44 -5.57 14.23
CA THR A 53 -6.26 -4.77 13.91
C THR A 53 -6.25 -3.48 14.74
N SER A 54 -5.10 -3.15 15.32
CA SER A 54 -4.95 -1.96 16.19
C SER A 54 -4.33 -0.77 15.44
N ILE A 55 -4.21 -0.85 14.12
CA ILE A 55 -3.47 0.13 13.33
C ILE A 55 -4.19 1.48 13.32
N ASN A 56 -3.46 2.51 13.72
CA ASN A 56 -3.94 3.87 13.64
C ASN A 56 -3.95 4.34 12.18
N ARG A 57 -5.12 4.77 11.67
CA ARG A 57 -5.29 5.33 10.32
C ARG A 57 -5.17 6.85 10.27
N THR A 58 -5.10 7.51 11.43
CA THR A 58 -5.13 8.96 11.52
C THR A 58 -3.74 9.57 11.73
N ILE A 59 -3.61 10.86 11.44
CA ILE A 59 -2.38 11.63 11.70
C ILE A 59 -2.23 11.82 13.21
N ILE A 60 -3.30 12.26 13.86
CA ILE A 60 -3.41 12.41 15.32
C ILE A 60 -4.64 11.68 15.86
N SER A 61 -4.69 11.46 17.18
CA SER A 61 -5.82 10.77 17.80
C SER A 61 -7.16 11.47 17.50
N LYS A 62 -8.22 10.68 17.30
CA LYS A 62 -9.58 11.21 17.05
C LYS A 62 -10.03 12.23 18.11
N PRO A 63 -9.78 12.05 19.42
CA PRO A 63 -10.12 13.05 20.43
C PRO A 63 -9.35 14.37 20.27
N ALA A 64 -8.05 14.31 19.99
CA ALA A 64 -7.24 15.51 19.74
C ALA A 64 -7.74 16.26 18.51
N PHE A 65 -7.99 15.53 17.42
CA PHE A 65 -8.52 16.11 16.19
C PHE A 65 -9.88 16.78 16.39
N LYS A 66 -10.80 16.14 17.14
CA LYS A 66 -12.11 16.74 17.46
C LYS A 66 -11.99 18.07 18.19
N ARG A 67 -10.98 18.23 19.07
CA ARG A 67 -10.70 19.50 19.75
C ARG A 67 -10.19 20.56 18.76
N HIS A 68 -9.21 20.22 17.94
CA HIS A 68 -8.67 21.15 16.94
C HIS A 68 -9.72 21.57 15.90
N ARG A 69 -10.52 20.63 15.39
CA ARG A 69 -11.60 20.90 14.44
C ARG A 69 -12.60 21.91 15.00
N LYS A 70 -13.03 21.75 16.26
CA LYS A 70 -13.95 22.70 16.91
C LYS A 70 -13.36 24.10 17.02
N PHE A 71 -12.07 24.21 17.33
CA PHE A 71 -11.39 25.50 17.40
C PHE A 71 -11.31 26.18 16.03
N ILE A 72 -10.87 25.45 15.00
CA ILE A 72 -10.76 25.96 13.63
C ILE A 72 -12.13 26.36 13.08
N GLN A 73 -13.16 25.54 13.30
CA GLN A 73 -14.52 25.83 12.85
C GLN A 73 -15.04 27.16 13.45
N LYS A 74 -14.89 27.38 14.76
CA LYS A 74 -15.28 28.64 15.41
C LYS A 74 -14.53 29.85 14.89
N TYR A 75 -13.29 29.67 14.43
CA TYR A 75 -12.52 30.73 13.80
C TYR A 75 -13.07 31.04 12.40
N LEU A 76 -13.28 30.00 11.58
CA LEU A 76 -13.82 30.13 10.22
C LEU A 76 -15.20 30.81 10.20
N GLU A 77 -16.09 30.46 11.14
CA GLU A 77 -17.40 31.09 11.31
C GLU A 77 -17.32 32.62 11.57
N LYS A 78 -16.19 33.13 12.06
CA LYS A 78 -15.98 34.56 12.31
C LYS A 78 -15.37 35.32 11.13
N VAL A 79 -14.61 34.63 10.28
CA VAL A 79 -13.81 35.26 9.22
C VAL A 79 -14.38 35.03 7.83
N CYS A 80 -15.09 33.93 7.60
CA CYS A 80 -15.78 33.68 6.33
C CYS A 80 -17.13 34.41 6.32
N THR A 81 -17.34 35.22 5.29
CA THR A 81 -18.60 35.93 5.03
C THR A 81 -19.52 35.17 4.07
N SER A 82 -18.97 34.21 3.33
CA SER A 82 -19.66 33.36 2.35
C SER A 82 -20.00 32.00 2.97
N GLU A 83 -21.30 31.71 3.15
CA GLU A 83 -21.76 30.41 3.67
C GLU A 83 -21.32 29.21 2.80
N PRO A 84 -21.38 29.27 1.45
CA PRO A 84 -20.92 28.17 0.61
C PRO A 84 -19.43 27.83 0.81
N GLU A 85 -18.58 28.85 0.95
CA GLU A 85 -17.15 28.69 1.19
C GLU A 85 -16.87 28.12 2.57
N LEU A 86 -17.58 28.61 3.60
CA LEU A 86 -17.48 28.10 4.97
C LEU A 86 -17.81 26.60 5.01
N LYS A 87 -18.90 26.20 4.36
CA LYS A 87 -19.31 24.79 4.29
C LYS A 87 -18.23 23.93 3.62
N LEU A 88 -17.73 24.36 2.45
CA LEU A 88 -16.69 23.63 1.72
C LEU A 88 -15.42 23.47 2.57
N PHE A 89 -15.03 24.49 3.32
CA PHE A 89 -13.85 24.43 4.19
C PHE A 89 -14.05 23.45 5.36
N ILE A 90 -15.21 23.49 6.02
CA ILE A 90 -15.55 22.57 7.11
C ILE A 90 -15.59 21.11 6.62
N ASP A 91 -16.11 20.88 5.42
CA ASP A 91 -16.18 19.55 4.80
C ASP A 91 -14.77 19.02 4.51
N LYS A 92 -13.88 19.84 3.94
CA LYS A 92 -12.46 19.47 3.75
C LYS A 92 -11.77 19.19 5.09
N LEU A 93 -11.99 20.04 6.08
CA LEU A 93 -11.43 19.86 7.42
C LEU A 93 -11.90 18.53 8.02
N SER A 94 -13.15 18.12 7.82
CA SER A 94 -13.68 16.89 8.41
C SER A 94 -12.94 15.63 7.94
N ASN A 95 -12.36 15.65 6.75
CA ASN A 95 -11.60 14.54 6.17
C ASN A 95 -10.07 14.71 6.27
N SER A 96 -9.57 15.74 6.96
CA SER A 96 -8.14 16.08 6.95
C SER A 96 -7.27 15.26 7.90
N ASN A 97 -7.85 14.46 8.80
CA ASN A 97 -7.10 13.65 9.77
C ASN A 97 -6.79 12.24 9.30
N ILE A 98 -6.71 12.02 8.00
CA ILE A 98 -6.34 10.71 7.43
C ILE A 98 -4.85 10.74 7.16
N ALA A 99 -4.12 9.72 7.64
CA ALA A 99 -2.70 9.64 7.36
C ALA A 99 -2.45 9.42 5.86
N PRO A 100 -1.41 10.04 5.26
CA PRO A 100 -1.05 9.79 3.88
C PRO A 100 -0.78 8.31 3.59
N GLN A 101 -1.01 7.88 2.35
CA GLN A 101 -0.92 6.48 1.96
C GLN A 101 0.47 5.86 2.22
N LYS A 102 1.54 6.66 2.08
CA LYS A 102 2.91 6.24 2.44
C LYS A 102 3.04 5.85 3.92
N ILE A 103 2.43 6.61 4.83
CA ILE A 103 2.44 6.33 6.27
C ILE A 103 1.58 5.11 6.58
N LEU A 104 0.39 5.04 5.98
CA LEU A 104 -0.50 3.89 6.14
C LEU A 104 0.19 2.60 5.66
N ALA A 105 0.85 2.62 4.51
CA ALA A 105 1.59 1.49 3.98
C ALA A 105 2.69 1.04 4.95
N SER A 106 3.50 1.98 5.45
CA SER A 106 4.53 1.67 6.45
C SER A 106 3.96 1.02 7.72
N ARG A 107 2.84 1.54 8.25
CA ARG A 107 2.15 0.96 9.41
C ARG A 107 1.65 -0.46 9.12
N PHE A 108 1.08 -0.67 7.93
CA PHE A 108 0.60 -1.98 7.49
C PHE A 108 1.72 -3.01 7.41
N PHE A 109 2.81 -2.71 6.70
CA PHE A 109 3.94 -3.63 6.58
C PHE A 109 4.59 -3.92 7.93
N SER A 110 4.73 -2.91 8.79
CA SER A 110 5.26 -3.09 10.15
C SER A 110 4.39 -4.00 11.02
N ASP A 111 3.07 -3.89 10.93
CA ASP A 111 2.15 -4.75 11.71
C ASP A 111 2.18 -6.20 11.23
N LEU A 112 2.38 -6.42 9.92
CA LEU A 112 2.64 -7.75 9.36
C LEU A 112 4.07 -8.27 9.64
N GLY A 113 4.94 -7.49 10.28
CA GLY A 113 6.34 -7.85 10.48
C GLY A 113 7.15 -7.96 9.18
N LEU A 114 6.70 -7.30 8.11
CA LEU A 114 7.37 -7.28 6.81
C LEU A 114 8.22 -6.00 6.68
N SER A 115 9.53 -6.15 6.53
CA SER A 115 10.41 -5.01 6.24
C SER A 115 10.49 -4.75 4.74
N LEU A 116 10.34 -3.49 4.34
CA LEU A 116 10.60 -3.06 2.97
C LEU A 116 11.99 -2.43 2.90
N GLY A 117 12.84 -2.96 2.01
CA GLY A 117 14.15 -2.39 1.70
C GLY A 117 14.01 -1.17 0.79
N SER A 118 15.15 -0.67 0.31
CA SER A 118 15.18 0.45 -0.63
C SER A 118 14.50 0.11 -1.96
N LEU A 119 14.75 -1.08 -2.51
CA LEU A 119 14.14 -1.58 -3.75
C LEU A 119 12.61 -1.62 -3.63
N GLU A 120 12.07 -2.25 -2.57
CA GLU A 120 10.63 -2.31 -2.35
C GLU A 120 10.02 -0.92 -2.10
N THR A 121 10.70 -0.08 -1.34
CA THR A 121 10.22 1.27 -1.04
C THR A 121 10.13 2.12 -2.30
N GLU A 122 11.13 2.03 -3.18
CA GLU A 122 11.16 2.75 -4.44
C GLU A 122 10.06 2.27 -5.41
N ALA A 123 9.99 0.96 -5.65
CA ALA A 123 8.96 0.36 -6.49
C ALA A 123 7.54 0.67 -5.97
N TRP A 124 7.35 0.65 -4.65
CA TRP A 124 6.09 1.04 -4.03
C TRP A 124 5.74 2.49 -4.31
N ASN A 125 6.69 3.42 -4.17
CA ASN A 125 6.43 4.85 -4.40
C ASN A 125 6.06 5.13 -5.86
N LYS A 126 6.68 4.44 -6.82
CA LYS A 126 6.46 4.58 -8.27
C LYS A 126 5.22 3.85 -8.81
N ARG A 127 4.58 2.99 -8.00
CA ARG A 127 3.49 2.08 -8.45
C ARG A 127 2.35 2.75 -9.24
N ASN A 128 2.04 4.01 -8.93
CA ASN A 128 0.92 4.75 -9.52
C ASN A 128 1.33 5.70 -10.66
N ASP A 129 2.62 5.75 -11.04
CA ASP A 129 3.12 6.72 -12.02
C ASP A 129 2.39 6.63 -13.36
N ALA A 130 2.26 5.41 -13.91
CA ALA A 130 1.55 5.20 -15.17
C ALA A 130 0.06 5.57 -15.09
N ALA A 131 -0.59 5.30 -13.96
CA ALA A 131 -2.01 5.64 -13.75
C ALA A 131 -2.25 7.15 -13.59
N HIS A 132 -1.23 7.89 -13.14
CA HIS A 132 -1.25 9.35 -13.06
C HIS A 132 -0.82 10.05 -14.36
N GLY A 133 -0.51 9.29 -15.41
CA GLY A 133 -0.10 9.82 -16.71
C GLY A 133 1.36 10.27 -16.76
N ASN A 134 2.19 9.84 -15.81
CA ASN A 134 3.62 10.08 -15.88
C ASN A 134 4.22 9.21 -16.99
N ASN A 135 5.05 9.81 -17.86
CA ASN A 135 5.74 9.08 -18.91
C ASN A 135 6.89 8.25 -18.32
N ILE A 136 7.06 7.04 -18.83
CA ILE A 136 8.23 6.20 -18.57
C ILE A 136 9.25 6.57 -19.64
N ALA A 137 10.42 7.05 -19.22
CA ALA A 137 11.51 7.34 -20.15
C ALA A 137 12.02 6.03 -20.81
N GLU A 138 12.52 6.11 -22.04
CA GLU A 138 12.94 4.91 -22.79
C GLU A 138 14.07 4.14 -22.08
N ASP A 139 14.98 4.86 -21.42
CA ASP A 139 16.08 4.34 -20.62
C ASP A 139 15.61 3.71 -19.29
N ASP A 140 14.44 4.11 -18.79
CA ASP A 140 13.86 3.61 -17.52
C ASP A 140 12.96 2.37 -17.69
N VAL A 141 12.68 1.92 -18.92
CA VAL A 141 11.77 0.78 -19.18
C VAL A 141 12.20 -0.49 -18.43
N ILE A 142 13.50 -0.78 -18.39
CA ILE A 142 14.03 -1.96 -17.68
C ILE A 142 13.77 -1.82 -16.17
N GLN A 143 14.00 -0.64 -15.61
CA GLN A 143 13.76 -0.40 -14.19
C GLN A 143 12.27 -0.51 -13.86
N HIS A 144 11.38 -0.02 -14.73
CA HIS A 144 9.93 -0.16 -14.55
C HIS A 144 9.48 -1.64 -14.53
N MET A 145 10.08 -2.47 -15.39
CA MET A 145 9.84 -3.91 -15.38
C MET A 145 10.37 -4.58 -14.10
N ARG A 146 11.51 -4.12 -13.58
CA ARG A 146 12.07 -4.56 -12.29
C ARG A 146 11.16 -4.18 -11.12
N ASP A 147 10.69 -2.93 -11.08
CA ASP A 147 9.75 -2.44 -10.07
C ASP A 147 8.46 -3.26 -10.06
N THR A 148 7.97 -3.67 -11.24
CA THR A 148 6.81 -4.58 -11.37
C THR A 148 7.07 -5.94 -10.69
N LYS A 149 8.25 -6.54 -10.89
CA LYS A 149 8.62 -7.80 -10.22
C LYS A 149 8.69 -7.64 -8.70
N ILE A 150 9.25 -6.52 -8.24
CA ILE A 150 9.34 -6.19 -6.82
C ILE A 150 7.94 -6.06 -6.21
N LEU A 151 7.00 -5.35 -6.87
CA LEU A 151 5.61 -5.24 -6.40
C LEU A 151 4.92 -6.61 -6.31
N ARG A 152 5.19 -7.51 -7.27
CA ARG A 152 4.71 -8.90 -7.19
C ARG A 152 5.29 -9.65 -5.99
N ILE A 153 6.57 -9.46 -5.68
CA ILE A 153 7.21 -10.05 -4.48
C ILE A 153 6.56 -9.52 -3.20
N ILE A 154 6.33 -8.20 -3.11
CA ILE A 154 5.62 -7.59 -1.98
C ILE A 154 4.24 -8.22 -1.80
N LEU A 155 3.47 -8.35 -2.88
CA LEU A 155 2.17 -9.01 -2.85
C LEU A 155 2.28 -10.45 -2.33
N ASN A 156 3.20 -11.24 -2.88
CA ASN A 156 3.39 -12.63 -2.45
C ASN A 156 3.72 -12.73 -0.96
N ARG A 157 4.58 -11.85 -0.45
CA ARG A 157 4.94 -11.80 0.98
C ARG A 157 3.71 -11.51 1.85
N ILE A 158 2.87 -10.55 1.45
CA ILE A 158 1.60 -10.24 2.13
C ILE A 158 0.69 -11.48 2.15
N LEU A 159 0.50 -12.15 1.01
CA LEU A 159 -0.40 -13.31 0.92
C LEU A 159 0.09 -14.49 1.75
N LEU A 160 1.40 -14.77 1.72
CA LEU A 160 2.00 -15.83 2.52
C LEU A 160 1.84 -15.55 4.01
N HIS A 161 2.04 -14.31 4.43
CA HIS A 161 1.81 -13.91 5.82
C HIS A 161 0.33 -14.07 6.22
N LEU A 162 -0.58 -13.42 5.51
CA LEU A 162 -2.02 -13.41 5.86
C LEU A 162 -2.66 -14.80 5.85
N THR A 163 -2.13 -15.73 5.04
CA THR A 163 -2.67 -17.09 4.94
C THR A 163 -1.91 -18.11 5.79
N ASN A 164 -0.91 -17.69 6.58
CA ASN A 164 0.05 -18.59 7.22
C ASN A 164 0.55 -19.66 6.23
N GLY A 165 0.92 -19.19 5.03
CA GLY A 165 1.29 -20.02 3.89
C GLY A 165 2.70 -20.58 4.00
N SER A 166 3.64 -19.76 4.49
CA SER A 166 5.05 -20.07 4.74
C SER A 166 5.69 -18.91 5.52
N ASP A 167 6.76 -19.17 6.26
CA ASP A 167 7.61 -18.12 6.85
C ASP A 167 8.68 -17.61 5.88
N PHE A 168 8.71 -18.16 4.66
CA PHE A 168 9.68 -17.85 3.61
C PHE A 168 9.01 -17.46 2.29
N TYR A 169 9.70 -16.64 1.49
CA TYR A 169 9.34 -16.34 0.10
C TYR A 169 10.49 -16.62 -0.86
N PHE A 170 10.15 -16.79 -2.13
CA PHE A 170 11.11 -16.81 -3.23
C PHE A 170 11.38 -15.39 -3.71
N ASP A 171 12.63 -14.96 -3.58
CA ASP A 171 13.11 -13.71 -4.15
C ASP A 171 13.27 -13.84 -5.66
N GLY A 172 12.22 -13.46 -6.39
CA GLY A 172 12.18 -13.46 -7.85
C GLY A 172 13.03 -12.38 -8.52
N TYR A 173 13.65 -11.48 -7.74
CA TYR A 173 14.43 -10.35 -8.22
C TYR A 173 15.92 -10.70 -8.27
N THR A 174 16.46 -11.26 -7.18
CA THR A 174 17.89 -11.63 -7.08
C THR A 174 18.23 -12.82 -7.98
N ILE A 175 19.40 -12.76 -8.63
CA ILE A 175 19.94 -13.87 -9.43
C ILE A 175 20.05 -15.13 -8.57
N GLY A 176 19.59 -16.26 -9.12
CA GLY A 176 19.59 -17.54 -8.41
C GLY A 176 18.34 -17.79 -7.55
N TYR A 177 17.41 -16.83 -7.49
CA TYR A 177 16.08 -17.02 -6.90
C TYR A 177 16.10 -17.48 -5.44
N ALA A 178 16.88 -16.78 -4.61
CA ALA A 178 17.09 -17.15 -3.21
C ALA A 178 15.77 -17.28 -2.43
N VAL A 179 15.71 -18.26 -1.52
CA VAL A 179 14.64 -18.37 -0.53
C VAL A 179 15.01 -17.53 0.69
N ARG A 180 14.11 -16.64 1.12
CA ARG A 180 14.35 -15.66 2.19
C ARG A 180 13.21 -15.68 3.20
N GLN A 181 13.45 -15.23 4.43
CA GLN A 181 12.38 -15.08 5.43
C GLN A 181 11.41 -13.97 4.99
N LEU A 182 10.13 -14.10 5.30
CA LEU A 182 9.13 -13.08 4.95
C LEU A 182 9.46 -11.70 5.50
N SER A 183 10.06 -11.62 6.69
CA SER A 183 10.49 -10.38 7.31
C SER A 183 11.56 -9.64 6.51
N ASP A 184 12.36 -10.38 5.74
CA ASP A 184 13.58 -9.87 5.13
C ASP A 184 13.29 -9.23 3.77
N PRO A 185 13.81 -8.02 3.52
CA PRO A 185 13.67 -7.38 2.24
C PRO A 185 14.55 -8.05 1.18
N ILE A 186 14.31 -7.69 -0.09
CA ILE A 186 15.23 -7.97 -1.18
C ILE A 186 16.53 -7.20 -0.88
N PRO A 187 17.72 -7.85 -0.89
CA PRO A 187 18.96 -7.14 -0.65
C PRO A 187 19.21 -6.13 -1.78
N GLN A 188 19.92 -5.05 -1.46
CA GLN A 188 20.47 -4.22 -2.52
C GLN A 188 21.47 -5.03 -3.32
N ASP A 189 21.52 -4.80 -4.63
CA ASP A 189 22.61 -5.28 -5.45
C ASP A 189 23.91 -4.73 -4.84
N GLU A 190 24.75 -5.60 -4.30
CA GLU A 190 26.13 -5.22 -3.99
C GLU A 190 26.75 -4.82 -5.32
N THR A 191 27.14 -3.54 -5.44
CA THR A 191 27.96 -3.12 -6.57
C THR A 191 29.18 -4.03 -6.58
N ALA A 192 29.31 -4.82 -7.65
CA ALA A 192 30.57 -5.48 -7.94
C ALA A 192 31.57 -4.35 -8.24
N ASP A 193 32.32 -3.96 -7.21
CA ASP A 193 33.53 -3.16 -7.34
C ASP A 193 34.61 -3.96 -8.11
#